data_AF-A0A1I1DHE0-F1
#
_entry.id   AF-A0A1I1DHE0-F1
#
_cell.length_a   1.000
_cell.length_b   1.000
_cell.length_c   1.000
_cell.angle_alpha   90.00
_cell.angle_beta   90.00
_cell.angle_gamma   90.00
#
_symmetry.space_group_name_H-M   'P 1'
#
loop_
_entity.id
_entity.type
_entity.pdbx_description
1 polymer ?
#
loop_
_entity_poly.entity_id
_entity_poly.type
_entity_poly.pdbx_seq_one_letter_code
_entity_poly.pdbx_strand_id
1 'polypeptide(L)' 'MIYGPHNARGAAVHDITGNEKLHGVVSVDTDLGEVCMNHWPLRVKDGEIESYTARFESIHPIQGLEPRPVLFHCYGRKD' A
#
# COMPACT_ATOMS: atom_id res chain seq x y z
N MET A 1 -5.82 -0.77 10.58
CA MET A 1 -7.00 -0.26 9.89
C MET A 1 -6.77 -0.51 8.41
N ILE A 2 -7.78 -1.03 7.70
CA ILE A 2 -7.64 -1.36 6.27
C ILE A 2 -8.09 -0.18 5.42
N TYR A 3 -7.20 0.27 4.54
CA TYR A 3 -7.42 1.31 3.55
C TYR A 3 -7.43 0.72 2.14
N GLY A 4 -8.39 1.13 1.31
CA GLY A 4 -8.55 0.67 -0.07
C GLY A 4 -9.33 1.70 -0.91
N PRO A 5 -9.87 1.29 -2.08
CA PRO A 5 -10.49 2.20 -3.04
C PRO A 5 -11.68 3.02 -2.52
N HIS A 6 -12.30 2.62 -1.40
CA HIS A 6 -13.44 3.33 -0.82
C HIS A 6 -13.05 4.46 0.13
N ASN A 7 -11.91 4.35 0.81
CA ASN A 7 -11.53 5.24 1.93
C ASN A 7 -10.13 5.87 1.82
N ALA A 8 -9.32 5.47 0.83
CA ALA A 8 -8.01 6.09 0.56
C ALA A 8 -7.65 6.09 -0.95
N ARG A 9 -8.66 6.26 -1.81
CA ARG A 9 -8.47 6.26 -3.27
C ARG A 9 -7.51 7.36 -3.70
N GLY A 10 -6.50 6.98 -4.49
CA GLY A 10 -5.52 7.91 -5.05
C GLY A 10 -4.39 8.30 -4.09
N ALA A 11 -4.39 7.77 -2.87
CA ALA A 11 -3.29 7.98 -1.94
C ALA A 11 -1.98 7.41 -2.51
N ALA A 12 -0.88 8.13 -2.31
CA ALA A 12 0.46 7.61 -2.60
C ALA A 12 0.92 6.71 -1.45
N VAL A 13 1.71 5.68 -1.75
CA VAL A 13 2.33 4.82 -0.74
C VAL A 13 3.82 4.79 -1.00
N HIS A 14 4.62 5.08 0.03
CA HIS A 14 6.07 5.18 -0.07
C HIS A 14 6.74 4.25 0.93
N ASP A 15 7.64 3.41 0.43
CA ASP A 15 8.62 2.73 1.26
C ASP A 15 9.76 3.70 1.54
N ILE A 16 9.80 4.20 2.77
CA ILE A 16 10.78 5.19 3.18
C ILE A 16 12.15 4.54 3.41
N THR A 17 12.18 3.27 3.81
CA THR A 17 13.42 2.53 4.03
C THR A 17 14.11 2.21 2.71
N GLY A 18 13.34 1.74 1.72
CA GLY A 18 13.82 1.48 0.36
C GLY A 18 13.99 2.72 -0.51
N ASN A 19 13.51 3.89 -0.04
CA ASN A 19 13.44 5.13 -0.81
C ASN A 19 12.73 4.95 -2.17
N GLU A 20 11.59 4.26 -2.16
CA GLU A 20 10.80 4.02 -3.36
C GLU A 20 9.32 4.32 -3.17
N LYS A 21 8.67 4.70 -4.28
CA LYS A 21 7.21 4.80 -4.33
C LYS A 21 6.65 3.43 -4.72
N LEU A 22 5.70 2.92 -3.95
CA LEU A 22 5.01 1.68 -4.26
C LEU A 22 3.92 1.93 -5.30
N HIS A 23 3.85 1.03 -6.29
CA HIS A 23 2.90 1.10 -7.40
C HIS A 23 1.94 -0.09 -7.37
N GLY A 24 0.77 0.08 -8.00
CA GLY A 24 -0.21 -1.00 -8.10
C GLY A 24 -0.84 -1.40 -6.75
N VAL A 25 -0.81 -0.51 -5.75
CA VAL A 25 -1.37 -0.76 -4.42
C VAL A 25 -2.88 -0.96 -4.50
N VAL A 26 -3.34 -2.09 -3.95
CA VAL A 26 -4.75 -2.49 -3.86
C VAL A 26 -5.31 -2.12 -2.48
N SER A 27 -4.54 -2.39 -1.43
CA SER A 27 -4.92 -2.08 -0.05
C SER A 27 -3.71 -1.90 0.86
N VAL A 28 -3.92 -1.20 1.97
CA VAL A 28 -2.95 -0.99 3.05
C VAL A 28 -3.61 -1.36 4.38
N ASP A 29 -3.04 -2.29 5.13
CA ASP A 29 -3.43 -2.57 6.51
C ASP A 29 -2.37 -2.03 7.47
N THR A 30 -2.72 -0.95 8.16
CA THR A 30 -1.81 -0.29 9.11
C THR A 30 -1.63 -1.05 10.42
N ASP A 31 -2.56 -1.94 10.79
CA ASP A 31 -2.44 -2.68 12.05
C ASP A 31 -1.53 -3.90 11.88
N LEU A 32 -1.59 -4.53 10.70
CA LEU A 32 -0.75 -5.67 10.34
C LEU A 32 0.58 -5.26 9.69
N GLY A 33 0.72 -4.00 9.27
CA GLY A 33 1.90 -3.54 8.54
C GLY A 33 1.98 -4.14 7.13
N GLU A 34 0.84 -4.33 6.46
CA GLU A 34 0.75 -5.01 5.17
C GLU A 34 0.33 -4.06 4.04
N VAL A 35 0.99 -4.18 2.88
CA VAL A 35 0.59 -3.48 1.64
C VAL A 35 0.35 -4.54 0.57
N CYS A 36 -0.89 -4.68 0.13
CA CYS A 36 -1.26 -5.56 -0.97
C CYS A 36 -1.13 -4.81 -2.30
N MET A 37 -0.42 -5.41 -3.27
CA MET A 37 -0.06 -4.78 -4.54
C MET A 37 -0.20 -5.76 -5.69
N ASN A 38 -0.50 -5.23 -6.88
CA ASN A 38 -0.42 -5.98 -8.11
C ASN A 38 1.01 -6.06 -8.63
N HIS A 39 1.33 -7.13 -9.36
CA HIS A 39 2.61 -7.25 -10.04
C HIS A 39 2.79 -6.21 -11.16
N TRP A 40 4.04 -5.83 -11.43
CA TRP A 40 4.42 -5.08 -12.64
C TRP A 40 5.50 -5.85 -13.42
N PRO A 41 5.23 -6.29 -14.67
CA PRO A 41 3.97 -6.18 -15.41
C PRO A 41 2.81 -6.94 -14.72
N LEU A 42 1.56 -6.53 -15.00
CA LEU A 42 0.37 -7.19 -14.45
C LEU A 42 0.35 -8.68 -14.80
N ARG A 43 0.02 -9.50 -13.81
CA ARG A 43 -0.17 -10.94 -13.96
C ARG A 43 -1.64 -11.27 -13.76
N VAL A 44 -2.14 -12.22 -14.54
CA VAL A 44 -3.51 -12.71 -14.44
C VAL A 44 -3.45 -14.21 -14.18
N LYS A 45 -4.18 -14.67 -13.19
CA LYS A 45 -4.28 -16.08 -12.82
C LYS A 45 -5.74 -16.42 -12.55
N ASP A 46 -6.23 -17.47 -13.20
CA ASP A 46 -7.62 -17.94 -13.07
C ASP A 46 -8.69 -16.86 -13.32
N GLY A 47 -8.37 -15.90 -14.21
CA GLY A 47 -9.27 -14.79 -14.58
C GLY A 47 -9.18 -13.56 -13.67
N GLU A 48 -8.39 -13.62 -12.60
CA GLU A 48 -8.21 -12.54 -11.63
C GLU A 48 -6.81 -11.91 -11.74
N ILE A 49 -6.68 -10.63 -11.38
CA ILE A 49 -5.36 -9.98 -11.29
C ILE A 49 -4.63 -10.56 -10.07
N GLU A 50 -3.44 -11.11 -10.30
CA GLU A 50 -2.60 -11.65 -9.24
C GLU A 50 -1.98 -10.50 -8.42
N SER A 51 -2.18 -10.56 -7.10
CA SER A 51 -1.62 -9.63 -6.14
C SER A 51 -0.69 -10.33 -5.16
N TYR A 52 0.26 -9.59 -4.60
CA TYR A 52 1.18 -10.03 -3.56
C TYR A 52 1.19 -9.01 -2.41
N THR A 53 1.64 -9.44 -1.22
CA THR A 53 1.67 -8.59 -0.02
C THR A 53 3.12 -8.32 0.39
N ALA A 54 3.48 -7.05 0.52
CA ALA A 54 4.71 -6.61 1.18
C ALA A 54 4.44 -6.31 2.65
N ARG A 55 5.43 -6.61 3.52
CA ARG A 55 5.34 -6.41 4.97
C ARG A 55 6.32 -5.35 5.46
N PHE A 56 5.86 -4.55 6.40
CA PHE A 56 6.58 -3.44 7.01
C PHE A 56 6.49 -3.52 8.54
N GLU A 57 7.46 -2.93 9.24
CA GLU A 57 7.42 -2.79 10.69
C GLU A 57 6.34 -1.82 11.14
N SER A 58 6.18 -0.71 10.43
CA SER A 58 5.12 0.25 10.68
C SER A 58 4.65 0.91 9.40
N ILE A 59 3.38 1.30 9.38
CA ILE A 59 2.77 2.06 8.30
C ILE A 59 2.01 3.23 8.92
N HIS A 60 2.37 4.44 8.48
CA HIS A 60 1.77 5.67 8.97
C HIS A 60 0.90 6.31 7.89
N PRO A 61 -0.43 6.33 8.05
CA PRO A 61 -1.30 7.10 7.18
C PRO A 61 -1.10 8.59 7.46
N ILE A 62 -0.84 9.36 6.41
CA ILE A 62 -0.66 10.82 6.47
C ILE A 62 -1.91 11.47 5.87
N GLN A 63 -2.58 12.25 6.70
CA GLN A 63 -3.71 13.10 6.33
C GLN A 63 -3.20 14.54 6.21
N GLY A 64 -3.49 15.20 5.09
CA GLY A 64 -3.29 16.65 4.96
C GLY A 64 -4.51 17.38 5.50
N LEU A 65 -5.09 18.27 4.69
CA LEU A 65 -6.36 18.93 4.99
C LEU A 65 -7.57 18.08 4.56
N GLU A 66 -7.31 16.92 3.95
CA GLU A 66 -8.31 16.03 3.39
C GLU A 66 -8.94 15.13 4.47
N PRO A 67 -10.22 14.74 4.31
CA PRO A 67 -10.90 13.84 5.26
C PRO A 67 -10.39 12.39 5.20
N ARG A 68 -9.44 12.10 4.29
CA ARG A 68 -8.91 10.76 4.01
C ARG A 68 -7.39 10.85 3.86
N PRO A 69 -6.64 9.79 4.18
CA PRO A 69 -5.21 9.77 3.92
C PRO A 69 -4.92 10.03 2.44
N VAL A 70 -3.94 10.88 2.19
CA VAL A 70 -3.42 11.18 0.83
C VAL A 70 -2.07 10.51 0.58
N LEU A 71 -1.42 10.05 1.65
CA LEU A 71 -0.10 9.47 1.63
C LEU A 71 0.03 8.40 2.73
N PHE A 72 0.83 7.38 2.49
CA PHE A 72 1.25 6.40 3.49
C PHE A 72 2.78 6.31 3.49
N HIS A 73 3.37 6.39 4.68
CA HIS A 73 4.79 6.12 4.88
C HIS A 73 4.96 4.74 5.50
N CYS A 74 5.64 3.86 4.79
CA CYS A 74 5.97 2.51 5.22
C CYS A 74 7.45 2.45 5.63
N TYR A 75 7.74 1.84 6.77
CA TYR A 75 9.09 1.73 7.33
C TYR A 75 9.43 0.30 7.71
N GLY A 76 10.71 -0.06 7.62
CA GLY A 76 11.24 -1.35 8.09
C GLY A 76 10.67 -2.50 7.27
N ARG A 77 10.94 -2.50 5.97
CA ARG A 77 10.49 -3.57 5.07
C ARG A 77 11.06 -4.94 5.50
N LYS A 78 10.22 -5.98 5.50
CA LYS A 78 10.51 -7.31 6.06
C LYS A 78 10.51 -8.44 5.03
N ASP A 79 11.07 -8.19 3.85
CA ASP A 79 11.16 -9.13 2.71
C ASP A 79 11.32 -10.61 3.09
#